data_AF-A0A2H1KU89-F1
#
_entry.id   AF-A0A2H1KU89-F1
#
_cell.length_a   1.000
_cell.length_b   1.000
_cell.length_c   1.000
_cell.angle_alpha   90.00
_cell.angle_beta   90.00
_cell.angle_gamma   90.00
#
_symmetry.space_group_name_H-M   'P 1'
#
loop_
_entity.id
_entity.type
_entity.pdbx_description
1 polymer ?
#
loop_
_entity_poly.entity_id
_entity_poly.type
_entity_poly.pdbx_seq_one_letter_code
_entity_poly.pdbx_strand_id
1 'polypeptide(L)' 'MPGVTVTVDARLIEVDRRTLVFEIEARDERAVISTGTHRRGVVDRDLFVAHLTARTDGARS' A
#
# COMPACT_ATOMS: atom_id res chain seq x y z
N MET A 1 11.78 -15.00 21.19
CA MET A 1 10.33 -15.25 21.24
C MET A 1 9.89 -15.52 19.81
N PRO A 2 9.32 -16.70 19.50
CA PRO A 2 8.75 -16.92 18.16
C PRO A 2 7.69 -15.83 17.89
N GLY A 3 7.61 -15.38 16.64
CA GLY A 3 6.80 -14.23 16.23
C GLY A 3 5.32 -14.38 16.55
N VAL A 4 4.62 -13.25 16.67
CA VAL A 4 3.17 -13.19 16.84
C VAL A 4 2.52 -13.06 15.47
N THR A 5 1.43 -13.80 15.24
CA THR A 5 0.63 -13.66 14.03
C THR A 5 -0.22 -12.39 14.12
N VAL A 6 -0.06 -11.51 13.14
CA VAL A 6 -0.88 -10.30 12.99
C VAL A 6 -1.82 -10.51 11.80
N THR A 7 -3.11 -10.35 12.04
CA THR A 7 -4.13 -10.33 10.98
C THR A 7 -4.42 -8.89 10.61
N VAL A 8 -4.39 -8.58 9.31
CA VAL A 8 -4.69 -7.25 8.79
C VAL A 8 -5.90 -7.34 7.87
N ASP A 9 -6.96 -6.65 8.25
CA ASP A 9 -8.15 -6.46 7.44
C ASP A 9 -8.02 -5.15 6.65
N ALA A 10 -8.28 -5.22 5.34
CA ALA A 10 -8.27 -4.06 4.45
C ALA A 10 -9.61 -3.95 3.73
N ARG A 11 -10.44 -3.00 4.16
CA ARG A 11 -11.75 -2.73 3.56
C ARG A 11 -11.63 -1.59 2.57
N LEU A 12 -12.03 -1.79 1.32
CA LEU A 12 -12.14 -0.71 0.33
C LEU A 12 -13.32 0.18 0.71
N ILE A 13 -13.04 1.47 0.97
CA ILE A 13 -14.06 2.45 1.40
C ILE A 13 -14.33 3.53 0.35
N GLU A 14 -13.42 3.75 -0.62
CA GLU A 14 -13.61 4.75 -1.68
C GLU A 14 -12.88 4.35 -2.97
N VAL A 15 -13.50 4.68 -4.12
CA VAL A 15 -12.90 4.58 -5.46
C VAL A 15 -13.10 5.91 -6.20
N ASP A 16 -12.01 6.59 -6.53
CA ASP A 16 -11.99 7.78 -7.39
C ASP A 16 -11.03 7.57 -8.56
N ARG A 17 -11.60 7.24 -9.73
CA ARG A 17 -10.85 6.94 -10.97
C ARG A 17 -9.79 5.85 -10.77
N ARG A 18 -8.53 6.24 -10.59
CA ARG A 18 -7.38 5.35 -10.35
C ARG A 18 -6.91 5.37 -8.90
N THR A 19 -7.59 6.11 -8.03
CA THR A 19 -7.34 6.13 -6.59
C THR A 19 -8.30 5.16 -5.89
N LEU A 20 -7.77 4.34 -4.99
CA LEU A 20 -8.52 3.55 -4.02
C LEU A 20 -8.14 3.99 -2.61
N VAL A 21 -9.11 4.07 -1.70
CA VAL A 21 -8.86 4.28 -0.26
C VAL A 21 -9.35 3.08 0.52
N PHE A 22 -8.46 2.53 1.35
CA PHE A 22 -8.75 1.40 2.23
C PHE A 22 -8.74 1.83 3.69
N GLU A 23 -9.71 1.38 4.46
CA GLU A 23 -9.64 1.33 5.91
C GLU A 23 -8.88 0.06 6.33
N ILE A 24 -7.91 0.21 7.22
CA ILE A 24 -7.03 -0.85 7.69
C ILE A 24 -7.25 -1.06 9.18
N GLU A 25 -7.39 -2.32 9.59
CA GLU A 25 -7.38 -2.75 10.99
C GLU A 25 -6.40 -3.92 11.14
N ALA A 26 -5.40 -3.76 12.00
CA ALA A 26 -4.44 -4.80 12.34
C ALA A 26 -4.70 -5.30 13.77
N ARG A 27 -4.79 -6.60 13.95
CA ARG A 27 -5.03 -7.26 15.25
C ARG A 27 -4.07 -8.42 15.46
N ASP A 28 -3.71 -8.67 16.71
CA ASP A 28 -3.13 -9.95 17.14
C ASP A 28 -4.21 -10.79 17.84
N GLU A 29 -3.82 -11.89 18.48
CA GLU A 29 -4.74 -12.77 19.21
C GLU A 29 -5.42 -12.12 20.42
N ARG A 30 -4.95 -10.94 20.87
CA ARG A 30 -5.43 -10.25 22.07
C ARG A 30 -6.30 -9.05 21.73
N ALA A 31 -5.85 -8.21 20.80
CA ALA A 31 -6.50 -6.94 20.53
C ALA A 31 -6.16 -6.37 19.14
N VAL A 32 -6.92 -5.35 18.75
CA VAL A 32 -6.52 -4.43 17.67
C VAL A 32 -5.29 -3.66 18.14
N ILE A 33 -4.23 -3.74 17.35
CA ILE A 33 -2.94 -3.09 17.63
C ILE A 33 -2.73 -1.83 16.78
N SER A 34 -3.45 -1.69 15.66
CA SER A 34 -3.35 -0.52 14.80
C SER A 34 -4.58 -0.37 13.92
N THR A 35 -4.93 0.89 13.63
CA THR A 35 -5.92 1.26 12.62
C THR A 35 -5.37 2.38 11.74
N GLY A 36 -5.91 2.53 10.53
CA GLY A 36 -5.51 3.63 9.66
C GLY A 36 -6.21 3.62 8.31
N THR A 37 -5.83 4.57 7.45
CA THR A 37 -6.26 4.61 6.05
C THR A 37 -5.05 4.43 5.13
N HIS A 38 -5.24 3.65 4.07
CA HIS A 38 -4.22 3.41 3.04
C HIS A 38 -4.75 3.80 1.68
N ARG A 39 -4.09 4.77 1.04
CA ARG A 39 -4.40 5.21 -0.33
C ARG A 39 -3.54 4.49 -1.34
N ARG A 40 -4.16 3.92 -2.38
CA ARG A 40 -3.51 3.17 -3.46
C ARG A 40 -3.83 3.81 -4.81
N GLY A 41 -2.83 3.87 -5.69
CA GLY A 41 -3.00 4.27 -7.09
C GLY A 41 -2.91 3.07 -8.03
N VAL A 42 -3.84 2.94 -8.96
CA VAL A 42 -3.76 2.00 -10.08
C VAL A 42 -2.86 2.61 -11.15
N VAL A 43 -1.79 1.90 -11.51
CA VAL A 43 -0.81 2.35 -12.49
C VAL A 43 -0.67 1.34 -13.62
N ASP A 44 -0.34 1.84 -14.80
CA ASP A 44 0.20 1.00 -15.87
C ASP A 44 1.64 0.62 -15.50
N ARG A 45 1.91 -0.69 -15.47
CA ARG A 45 3.20 -1.21 -15.00
C ARG A 45 4.36 -0.80 -15.90
N ASP A 46 4.19 -0.90 -17.22
CA ASP A 46 5.27 -0.70 -18.18
C ASP A 46 5.63 0.79 -18.26
N LEU A 47 4.60 1.65 -18.30
CA LEU A 47 4.79 3.10 -18.21
C LEU A 47 5.45 3.51 -16.89
N PHE A 48 5.05 2.90 -15.76
CA PHE A 48 5.63 3.22 -14.46
C PHE A 48 7.12 2.84 -14.37
N VAL A 49 7.49 1.65 -14.84
CA VAL A 49 8.89 1.19 -14.86
C VAL A 49 9.74 2.06 -15.79
N ALA A 50 9.26 2.40 -16.98
CA ALA A 50 9.98 3.29 -17.91
C ALA A 50 10.29 4.66 -17.29
N HIS A 51 9.33 5.27 -16.57
CA HIS A 51 9.54 6.54 -15.87
C HIS A 51 10.55 6.43 -14.72
N LEU A 52 10.59 5.29 -14.01
CA LEU A 52 11.58 5.06 -12.95
C LEU A 52 13.00 5.00 -13.52
N THR A 53 13.21 4.22 -14.58
CA THR A 53 14.51 4.08 -15.24
C THR A 53 15.02 5.41 -15.76
N ALA A 54 14.18 6.18 -16.47
CA ALA A 54 14.54 7.51 -16.97
C ALA A 54 14.99 8.47 -15.85
N ARG A 55 14.38 8.38 -14.66
CA ARG A 55 14.75 9.21 -13.49
C ARG A 55 16.05 8.77 -12.85
N THR A 56 16.31 7.48 -12.74
CA THR A 56 17.54 6.94 -12.14
C THR A 56 18.75 7.19 -13.04
N ASP A 57 18.58 7.12 -14.37
CA ASP A 57 19.66 7.36 -15.32
C ASP A 57 20.03 8.85 -15.41
N GLY A 58 19.04 9.75 -15.40
CA GLY A 58 19.28 11.20 -15.35
C GLY A 58 19.84 11.72 -14.02
N ALA A 59 19.76 10.94 -12.94
CA ALA A 59 20.34 11.29 -11.63
C ALA A 59 21.78 10.78 -11.46
N ARG A 60 22.27 9.94 -12.39
CA ARG A 60 23.64 9.39 -12.41
C ARG A 60 24.56 10.05 -13.46
N SER A 61 24.04 11.00 -14.24
CA SER A 61 24.79 11.79 -15.23
C SER A 61 25.16 13.17 -14.71
#